data_AF-A0A1E4J061-F1
#
_entry.id   AF-A0A1E4J061-F1
#
_cell.length_a   1.000
_cell.length_b   1.000
_cell.length_c   1.000
_cell.angle_alpha   90.00
_cell.angle_beta   90.00
_cell.angle_gamma   90.00
#
_symmetry.space_group_name_H-M   'P 1'
#
loop_
_entity.id
_entity.type
_entity.pdbx_description
1 polymer ?
#
loop_
_entity_poly.entity_id
_entity_poly.type
_entity_poly.pdbx_seq_one_letter_code
_entity_poly.pdbx_strand_id
1 'polypeptide(L)'
;MHAAPVTTELPPPRLKLSEQPKIRGAVIAMVGYARGSYTEGDTLIAAQVLDGMRSRFDITRTVWPDGRTVIASVSGEGHGEERSALLLDGDGSLLALGLVNGHCRASTERDKPKVCNPDPQAVLTIFHPADAKPSDAEPLIAWARTLPSYHALMAESDDPAEAAAAQKIASVEYVAGQPTAPGWRDAQLPPGFPASLKPLLVQTGEVNSTASAGKVVIPKGLAGKPMYTDRENARLKGARWPDAEVTLRSYAAFDDLLATYRELAKGASLEAGDSEREVVFSGTDGAGRYTVRLRDAKETGVFITVSSWKRK
;
A
#
# COMPACT_ATOMS: atom_id res chain seq x y z
N MET A 1 4.22 17.22 38.16
CA MET A 1 4.90 17.39 36.85
C MET A 1 4.86 16.04 36.16
N HIS A 2 4.08 15.88 35.10
CA HIS A 2 4.19 14.68 34.26
C HIS A 2 5.47 14.79 33.42
N ALA A 3 6.20 13.69 33.25
CA ALA A 3 7.40 13.66 32.41
C ALA A 3 7.07 14.12 30.98
N ALA A 4 8.04 14.68 30.26
CA ALA A 4 7.88 15.00 28.84
C ALA A 4 7.99 13.73 27.98
N PRO A 5 7.38 13.68 26.78
CA PRO A 5 7.65 12.60 25.84
C PRO A 5 9.13 12.57 25.47
N VAL A 6 9.67 11.37 25.28
CA VAL A 6 11.09 11.15 24.95
C VAL A 6 11.20 10.62 23.53
N THR A 7 11.82 11.39 22.64
CA THR A 7 12.14 10.98 21.26
C THR A 7 13.52 10.37 21.20
N THR A 8 13.66 9.25 20.49
CA THR A 8 14.92 8.55 20.25
C THR A 8 15.02 8.20 18.78
N GLU A 9 16.15 8.52 18.15
CA GLU A 9 16.50 8.02 16.82
C GLU A 9 16.86 6.54 16.91
N LEU A 10 16.30 5.73 16.02
CA LEU A 10 16.56 4.30 15.97
C LEU A 10 17.64 3.97 14.93
N PRO A 11 18.52 2.99 15.20
CA PRO A 11 19.51 2.57 14.22
C PRO A 11 18.82 1.98 12.97
N PRO A 12 19.44 2.10 11.78
CA PRO A 12 18.86 1.60 10.54
C PRO A 12 18.53 0.10 10.60
N PRO A 13 17.25 -0.30 10.50
CA PRO A 13 16.86 -1.70 10.56
C PRO A 13 17.30 -2.44 9.29
N ARG A 14 17.19 -3.78 9.32
CA ARG A 14 17.45 -4.62 8.14
C ARG A 14 16.42 -4.37 7.02
N LEU A 15 15.15 -4.25 7.39
CA LEU A 15 14.05 -3.90 6.50
C LEU A 15 13.53 -2.51 6.89
N LYS A 16 13.25 -1.65 5.92
CA LYS A 16 12.57 -0.37 6.18
C LYS A 16 11.25 -0.64 6.89
N LEU A 17 10.74 0.33 7.65
CA LEU A 17 9.45 0.19 8.32
C LEU A 17 8.35 -0.20 7.31
N SER A 18 8.35 0.44 6.13
CA SER A 18 7.43 0.15 5.02
C SER A 18 7.48 -1.29 4.48
N GLU A 19 8.59 -2.00 4.68
CA GLU A 19 8.84 -3.35 4.18
C GLU A 19 8.57 -4.43 5.25
N GLN A 20 8.39 -4.03 6.51
CA GLN A 20 8.17 -4.98 7.61
C GLN A 20 6.76 -5.59 7.51
N PRO A 21 6.62 -6.93 7.47
CA PRO A 21 5.31 -7.58 7.36
C PRO A 21 4.32 -7.18 8.44
N LYS A 22 4.76 -7.01 9.69
CA LYS A 22 3.91 -6.57 10.80
C LYS A 22 3.36 -5.17 10.58
N ILE A 23 4.18 -4.24 10.10
CA ILE A 23 3.76 -2.86 9.83
C ILE A 23 2.80 -2.82 8.63
N ARG A 24 3.12 -3.51 7.54
CA ARG A 24 2.22 -3.62 6.38
C ARG A 24 0.87 -4.21 6.77
N GLY A 25 0.88 -5.29 7.56
CA GLY A 25 -0.32 -5.91 8.10
C GLY A 25 -1.14 -4.96 8.95
N ALA A 26 -0.51 -4.22 9.87
CA ALA A 26 -1.18 -3.25 10.74
C ALA A 26 -1.79 -2.08 9.95
N VAL A 27 -1.08 -1.56 8.95
CA VAL A 27 -1.60 -0.50 8.06
C VAL A 27 -2.84 -1.00 7.30
N ILE A 28 -2.76 -2.18 6.67
CA ILE A 28 -3.91 -2.77 5.97
C ILE A 28 -5.06 -3.08 6.92
N ALA A 29 -4.78 -3.54 8.14
CA ALA A 29 -5.81 -3.78 9.15
C ALA A 29 -6.55 -2.50 9.58
N MET A 30 -5.94 -1.32 9.42
CA MET A 30 -6.58 -0.03 9.69
C MET A 30 -7.35 0.51 8.49
N VAL A 31 -6.72 0.58 7.31
CA VAL A 31 -7.27 1.30 6.14
C VAL A 31 -7.81 0.39 5.04
N GLY A 32 -7.69 -0.93 5.20
CA GLY A 32 -8.07 -1.92 4.21
C GLY A 32 -7.42 -1.65 2.86
N TYR A 33 -8.17 -1.88 1.79
CA TYR A 33 -7.77 -1.49 0.44
C TYR A 33 -8.45 -0.21 -0.06
N ALA A 34 -8.78 0.69 0.87
CA ALA A 34 -9.37 1.98 0.53
C ALA A 34 -8.41 2.83 -0.30
N ARG A 35 -8.98 3.66 -1.17
CA ARG A 35 -8.24 4.59 -2.02
C ARG A 35 -8.47 6.02 -1.55
N GLY A 36 -7.47 6.86 -1.70
CA GLY A 36 -7.48 8.25 -1.29
C GLY A 36 -6.47 9.08 -2.08
N SER A 37 -6.49 10.39 -1.81
CA SER A 37 -5.72 11.39 -2.56
C SER A 37 -4.99 12.29 -1.54
N TYR A 38 -3.93 11.76 -0.94
CA TYR A 38 -3.18 12.40 0.15
C TYR A 38 -1.78 12.80 -0.34
N THR A 39 -0.96 11.83 -0.71
CA THR A 39 0.34 12.05 -1.35
C THR A 39 0.28 11.74 -2.85
N GLU A 40 -0.62 10.87 -3.28
CA GLU A 40 -0.84 10.54 -4.70
C GLU A 40 -2.33 10.35 -4.99
N GLY A 41 -2.78 10.82 -6.15
CA GLY A 41 -4.20 10.91 -6.47
C GLY A 41 -4.86 9.55 -6.75
N ASP A 42 -5.97 9.28 -6.06
CA ASP A 42 -6.76 8.04 -6.19
C ASP A 42 -5.87 6.78 -6.15
N THR A 43 -5.01 6.69 -5.15
CA THR A 43 -4.16 5.51 -4.91
C THR A 43 -4.49 4.85 -3.58
N LEU A 44 -4.00 3.62 -3.39
CA LEU A 44 -4.19 2.88 -2.15
C LEU A 44 -3.67 3.69 -0.95
N ILE A 45 -4.53 3.94 0.04
CA ILE A 45 -4.16 4.70 1.24
C ILE A 45 -3.00 4.00 1.97
N ALA A 46 -3.05 2.68 2.07
CA ALA A 46 -1.98 1.89 2.66
C ALA A 46 -0.64 2.09 1.94
N ALA A 47 -0.63 2.19 0.60
CA ALA A 47 0.59 2.45 -0.14
C ALA A 47 1.15 3.85 0.17
N GLN A 48 0.29 4.86 0.25
CA GLN A 48 0.68 6.23 0.59
C GLN A 48 1.28 6.33 2.01
N VAL A 49 0.65 5.68 3.00
CA VAL A 49 1.16 5.61 4.38
C VAL A 49 2.50 4.85 4.45
N LEU A 50 2.62 3.73 3.75
CA LEU A 50 3.87 2.96 3.71
C LEU A 50 4.98 3.72 2.98
N ASP A 51 4.64 4.51 1.95
CA ASP A 51 5.61 5.33 1.23
C ASP A 51 6.24 6.38 2.14
N GLY A 52 5.43 7.02 3.00
CA GLY A 52 5.87 7.93 4.06
C GLY A 52 6.73 7.29 5.16
N MET A 53 7.03 5.99 5.09
CA MET A 53 7.92 5.28 6.03
C MET A 53 9.07 4.54 5.31
N ARG A 54 9.45 5.01 4.11
CA ARG A 54 10.48 4.37 3.28
C ARG A 54 11.90 4.74 3.65
N SER A 55 12.15 5.81 4.42
CA SER A 55 13.51 6.06 4.86
C SER A 55 13.98 4.95 5.80
N ARG A 56 15.18 4.45 5.52
CA ARG A 56 15.86 3.49 6.37
C ARG A 56 16.63 4.18 7.49
N PHE A 57 16.93 5.47 7.35
CA PHE A 57 17.84 6.20 8.22
C PHE A 57 17.10 7.12 9.18
N ASP A 58 15.97 7.67 8.75
CA ASP A 58 15.21 8.68 9.51
C ASP A 58 14.09 8.01 10.29
N ILE A 59 14.44 7.13 11.23
CA ILE A 59 13.46 6.42 12.05
C ILE A 59 13.51 6.97 13.47
N THR A 60 12.35 7.41 13.96
CA THR A 60 12.21 7.90 15.33
C THR A 60 11.21 7.06 16.11
N ARG A 61 11.47 6.95 17.41
CA ARG A 61 10.54 6.42 18.41
C ARG A 61 10.34 7.46 19.49
N THR A 62 9.12 7.91 19.67
CA THR A 62 8.74 8.82 20.75
C THR A 62 7.84 8.09 21.74
N VAL A 63 8.22 8.07 23.02
CA VAL A 63 7.47 7.40 24.09
C VAL A 63 6.86 8.44 25.02
N TRP A 64 5.56 8.35 25.25
CA TRP A 64 4.82 9.20 26.18
C TRP A 64 4.84 8.62 27.60
N PRO A 65 4.62 9.46 28.63
CA PRO A 65 4.60 9.01 30.03
C PRO A 65 3.52 7.97 30.35
N ASP A 66 2.46 7.93 29.55
CA ASP A 66 1.36 6.96 29.68
C ASP A 66 1.63 5.65 28.93
N GLY A 67 2.83 5.48 28.38
CA GLY A 67 3.27 4.27 27.67
C GLY A 67 2.97 4.28 26.17
N ARG A 68 2.17 5.23 25.66
CA ARG A 68 1.91 5.32 24.22
C ARG A 68 3.19 5.61 23.46
N THR A 69 3.34 4.99 22.29
CA THR A 69 4.54 5.09 21.48
C THR A 69 4.22 5.50 20.05
N VAL A 70 4.89 6.52 19.54
CA VAL A 70 4.91 6.85 18.11
C VAL A 70 6.17 6.27 17.50
N ILE A 71 6.02 5.46 16.45
CA ILE A 71 7.12 5.01 15.59
C ILE A 71 6.92 5.67 14.23
N ALA A 72 7.88 6.45 13.78
CA ALA A 72 7.75 7.23 12.56
C ALA A 72 8.97 7.07 11.65
N SER A 73 8.75 7.33 10.37
CA SER A 73 9.80 7.54 9.38
C SER A 73 9.31 8.58 8.36
N VAL A 74 10.14 8.87 7.37
CA VAL A 74 9.85 9.80 6.27
C VAL A 74 9.82 9.06 4.94
N SER A 75 9.32 9.73 3.89
CA SER A 75 9.42 9.23 2.52
C SER A 75 10.87 8.96 2.10
N GLY A 76 11.07 8.06 1.14
CA GLY A 76 12.42 7.72 0.66
C GLY A 76 13.08 8.84 -0.17
N GLU A 77 12.29 9.82 -0.57
CA GLU A 77 12.68 11.00 -1.35
C GLU A 77 12.18 12.25 -0.62
N GLY A 78 12.82 13.40 -0.85
CA GLY A 78 12.49 14.67 -0.19
C GLY A 78 13.24 14.90 1.13
N HIS A 79 12.85 15.95 1.84
CA HIS A 79 13.41 16.40 3.11
C HIS A 79 12.46 16.16 4.30
N GLY A 80 11.51 15.23 4.13
CA GLY A 80 10.55 14.81 5.15
C GLY A 80 9.21 15.55 5.07
N GLU A 81 8.93 16.20 3.95
CA GLU A 81 7.65 16.85 3.67
C GLU A 81 6.50 15.83 3.77
N GLU A 82 6.69 14.65 3.19
CA GLU A 82 5.81 13.50 3.31
C GLU A 82 6.39 12.53 4.36
N ARG A 83 5.63 12.26 5.41
CA ARG A 83 6.07 11.35 6.49
C ARG A 83 4.91 10.68 7.18
N SER A 84 5.18 9.50 7.74
CA SER A 84 4.16 8.69 8.37
C SER A 84 4.59 8.10 9.71
N ALA A 85 3.59 7.84 10.53
CA ALA A 85 3.76 7.37 11.89
C ALA A 85 2.70 6.34 12.27
N LEU A 86 3.11 5.38 13.09
CA LEU A 86 2.24 4.46 13.82
C LEU A 86 2.14 4.94 15.26
N LEU A 87 0.93 5.14 15.78
CA LEU A 87 0.69 5.33 17.20
C LEU A 87 0.26 4.01 17.82
N LEU A 88 1.02 3.54 18.80
CA LEU A 88 0.79 2.32 19.55
C LEU A 88 0.37 2.65 20.98
N ASP A 89 -0.49 1.81 21.56
CA ASP A 89 -0.76 1.82 23.00
C ASP A 89 0.42 1.22 23.81
N GLY A 90 0.26 1.16 25.13
CA GLY A 90 1.28 0.59 26.04
C GLY A 90 1.53 -0.90 25.84
N ASP A 91 0.59 -1.63 25.23
CA ASP A 91 0.70 -3.05 24.91
C ASP A 91 1.26 -3.30 23.49
N GLY A 92 1.48 -2.23 22.72
CA GLY A 92 2.00 -2.27 21.35
C GLY A 92 0.93 -2.48 20.28
N SER A 93 -0.36 -2.34 20.60
CA SER A 93 -1.45 -2.40 19.63
C SER A 93 -1.60 -1.08 18.89
N LEU A 94 -1.94 -1.13 17.60
CA LEU A 94 -2.12 0.06 16.77
C LEU A 94 -3.39 0.83 17.18
N LEU A 95 -3.21 2.08 17.61
CA LEU A 95 -4.29 3.02 17.91
C LEU A 95 -4.67 3.87 16.70
N ALA A 96 -3.67 4.40 15.99
CA ALA A 96 -3.88 5.28 14.85
C ALA A 96 -2.64 5.33 13.92
N LEU A 97 -2.86 5.78 12.68
CA LEU A 97 -1.82 6.10 11.72
C LEU A 97 -1.82 7.60 11.47
N GLY A 98 -0.65 8.23 11.45
CA GLY A 98 -0.45 9.60 11.00
C GLY A 98 0.18 9.63 9.62
N LEU A 99 -0.33 10.50 8.75
CA LEU A 99 0.26 10.82 7.45
C LEU A 99 0.31 12.33 7.28
N VAL A 100 1.52 12.91 7.30
CA VAL A 100 1.73 14.29 6.88
C VAL A 100 1.84 14.31 5.37
N ASN A 101 1.01 15.12 4.72
CA ASN A 101 0.85 15.11 3.27
C ASN A 101 0.44 16.48 2.71
N GLY A 102 0.62 16.64 1.39
CA GLY A 102 0.19 17.82 0.65
C GLY A 102 -1.26 17.77 0.15
N HIS A 103 -2.07 16.79 0.55
CA HIS A 103 -3.43 16.57 0.06
C HIS A 103 -3.55 16.56 -1.48
N CYS A 104 -2.64 15.83 -2.12
CA CYS A 104 -2.43 15.77 -3.55
C CYS A 104 -3.60 15.12 -4.31
N ARG A 105 -3.90 15.64 -5.50
CA ARG A 105 -4.93 15.14 -6.40
C ARG A 105 -4.31 14.78 -7.74
N ALA A 106 -4.85 13.73 -8.37
CA ALA A 106 -4.48 13.36 -9.73
C ALA A 106 -4.81 14.53 -10.66
N SER A 107 -3.94 14.82 -11.61
CA SER A 107 -4.25 15.81 -12.64
C SER A 107 -5.43 15.33 -13.49
N THR A 108 -6.28 16.28 -13.88
CA THR A 108 -7.36 16.03 -14.85
C THR A 108 -6.83 15.87 -16.28
N GLU A 109 -5.58 16.24 -16.52
CA GLU A 109 -4.89 16.17 -17.80
C GLU A 109 -3.90 15.00 -17.83
N ARG A 110 -3.83 14.31 -18.98
CA ARG A 110 -2.86 13.25 -19.23
C ARG A 110 -1.44 13.84 -19.20
N ASP A 111 -0.52 13.18 -18.50
CA ASP A 111 0.92 13.50 -18.44
C ASP A 111 1.29 14.79 -17.68
N LYS A 112 0.36 15.35 -16.88
CA LYS A 112 0.64 16.46 -15.95
C LYS A 112 0.94 15.92 -14.54
N PRO A 113 1.82 16.58 -13.77
CA PRO A 113 2.14 16.18 -12.41
C PRO A 113 0.91 16.27 -11.49
N LYS A 114 0.95 15.52 -10.38
CA LYS A 114 -0.02 15.66 -9.29
C LYS A 114 -0.11 17.11 -8.82
N VAL A 115 -1.31 17.54 -8.42
CA VAL A 115 -1.54 18.88 -7.86
C VAL A 115 -1.72 18.72 -6.35
N CYS A 116 -0.78 19.25 -5.58
CA CYS A 116 -0.83 19.27 -4.12
C CYS A 116 -1.14 20.68 -3.61
N ASN A 117 -1.56 20.79 -2.35
CA ASN A 117 -1.59 22.05 -1.64
C ASN A 117 -0.20 22.69 -1.67
N PRO A 118 -0.12 24.02 -1.79
CA PRO A 118 1.16 24.70 -1.89
C PRO A 118 1.93 24.63 -0.56
N ASP A 119 3.25 24.48 -0.66
CA ASP A 119 4.12 24.67 0.49
C ASP A 119 3.96 26.08 1.09
N PRO A 120 4.18 26.24 2.40
CA PRO A 120 4.59 25.22 3.38
C PRO A 120 3.42 24.49 4.05
N GLN A 121 2.20 24.57 3.51
CA GLN A 121 0.98 24.20 4.22
C GLN A 121 0.63 22.71 4.05
N ALA A 122 1.12 21.87 4.97
CA ALA A 122 0.84 20.45 5.02
C ALA A 122 -0.41 20.12 5.84
N VAL A 123 -1.00 18.97 5.57
CA VAL A 123 -2.12 18.38 6.31
C VAL A 123 -1.62 17.18 7.09
N LEU A 124 -2.01 17.05 8.36
CA LEU A 124 -1.91 15.79 9.10
C LEU A 124 -3.22 15.04 8.95
N THR A 125 -3.21 13.94 8.21
CA THR A 125 -4.33 12.99 8.16
C THR A 125 -4.11 11.89 9.19
N ILE A 126 -5.07 11.71 10.10
CA ILE A 126 -5.06 10.67 11.12
C ILE A 126 -6.09 9.60 10.76
N PHE A 127 -5.63 8.37 10.52
CA PHE A 127 -6.51 7.21 10.35
C PHE A 127 -6.66 6.47 11.68
N HIS A 128 -7.89 6.27 12.13
CA HIS A 128 -8.18 5.62 13.42
C HIS A 128 -9.45 4.76 13.33
N PRO A 129 -9.69 3.83 14.28
CA PRO A 129 -10.93 3.07 14.36
C PRO A 129 -12.16 4.00 14.40
N ALA A 130 -13.28 3.57 13.82
CA ALA A 130 -14.46 4.42 13.64
C ALA A 130 -15.06 4.97 14.96
N ASP A 131 -14.83 4.26 16.06
CA ASP A 131 -15.27 4.57 17.42
C ASP A 131 -14.20 5.27 18.27
N ALA A 132 -12.98 5.45 17.75
CA ALA A 132 -11.89 6.09 18.48
C ALA A 132 -12.09 7.61 18.61
N LYS A 133 -11.60 8.19 19.71
CA LYS A 133 -11.73 9.62 19.98
C LYS A 133 -10.54 10.36 19.39
N PRO A 134 -10.72 11.59 18.87
CA PRO A 134 -9.61 12.43 18.43
C PRO A 134 -8.49 12.60 19.47
N SER A 135 -8.84 12.66 20.77
CA SER A 135 -7.88 12.76 21.87
C SER A 135 -6.93 11.56 21.98
N ASP A 136 -7.34 10.39 21.50
CA ASP A 136 -6.52 9.18 21.59
C ASP A 136 -5.30 9.30 20.67
N ALA A 137 -5.41 10.12 19.61
CA ALA A 137 -4.37 10.40 18.62
C ALA A 137 -3.56 11.67 18.87
N GLU A 138 -3.73 12.34 20.01
CA GLU A 138 -2.99 13.56 20.37
C GLU A 138 -1.45 13.44 20.23
N PRO A 139 -0.81 12.29 20.55
CA PRO A 139 0.62 12.08 20.28
C PRO A 139 1.03 12.28 18.81
N LEU A 140 0.16 11.96 17.85
CA LEU A 140 0.43 12.17 16.42
C LEU A 140 0.42 13.65 16.05
N ILE A 141 -0.38 14.48 16.73
CA ILE A 141 -0.39 15.93 16.50
C ILE A 141 0.93 16.55 16.97
N ALA A 142 1.39 16.16 18.16
CA ALA A 142 2.67 16.61 18.70
C ALA A 142 3.84 16.14 17.83
N TRP A 143 3.83 14.87 17.41
CA TRP A 143 4.81 14.33 16.46
C TRP A 143 4.82 15.12 15.15
N ALA A 144 3.67 15.33 14.51
CA ALA A 144 3.61 15.99 13.21
C ALA A 144 4.12 17.43 13.23
N ARG A 145 4.02 18.12 14.38
CA ARG A 145 4.55 19.49 14.56
C ARG A 145 6.06 19.52 14.81
N THR A 146 6.68 18.38 15.10
CA THR A 146 8.14 18.27 15.19
C THR A 146 8.68 18.21 13.77
N LEU A 147 9.47 19.21 13.39
CA LEU A 147 10.00 19.33 12.04
C LEU A 147 11.14 18.33 11.81
N PRO A 148 11.19 17.66 10.65
CA PRO A 148 12.40 16.99 10.19
C PRO A 148 13.58 17.96 10.14
N SER A 149 14.81 17.44 10.27
CA SER A 149 16.03 18.25 10.45
C SER A 149 16.19 19.37 9.43
N TYR A 150 15.89 19.11 8.16
CA TYR A 150 15.96 20.12 7.10
C TYR A 150 14.99 21.28 7.35
N HIS A 151 13.73 21.01 7.63
CA HIS A 151 12.74 22.06 7.91
C HIS A 151 12.96 22.75 9.26
N ALA A 152 13.53 22.04 10.24
CA ALA A 152 13.95 22.65 11.49
C ALA A 152 15.04 23.71 11.25
N LEU A 153 16.05 23.38 10.44
CA LEU A 153 17.10 24.34 10.04
C LEU A 153 16.52 25.52 9.25
N MET A 154 15.60 25.28 8.32
CA MET A 154 14.91 26.36 7.61
C MET A 154 14.18 27.30 8.58
N ALA A 155 13.44 26.74 9.55
CA ALA A 155 12.66 27.51 10.52
C ALA A 155 13.55 28.37 11.45
N GLU A 156 14.81 27.98 11.64
CA GLU A 156 15.83 28.69 12.42
C GLU A 156 16.68 29.67 11.57
N SER A 157 16.44 29.76 10.26
CA SER A 157 17.21 30.64 9.36
C SER A 157 17.01 32.12 9.69
N ASP A 158 18.09 32.90 9.56
CA ASP A 158 18.06 34.37 9.67
C ASP A 158 17.39 35.03 8.45
N ASP A 159 17.22 34.31 7.32
CA ASP A 159 16.46 34.80 6.17
C ASP A 159 14.94 34.62 6.42
N PRO A 160 14.15 35.72 6.51
CA PRO A 160 12.72 35.62 6.74
C PRO A 160 11.96 34.84 5.67
N ALA A 161 12.44 34.83 4.42
CA ALA A 161 11.80 34.09 3.33
C ALA A 161 12.01 32.58 3.50
N GLU A 162 13.21 32.17 3.92
CA GLU A 162 13.53 30.76 4.20
C GLU A 162 12.79 30.24 5.43
N ALA A 163 12.80 31.01 6.53
CA ALA A 163 12.04 30.68 7.73
C ALA A 163 10.53 30.61 7.47
N ALA A 164 10.00 31.48 6.61
CA ALA A 164 8.59 31.43 6.23
C ALA A 164 8.24 30.18 5.41
N ALA A 165 9.19 29.63 4.65
CA ALA A 165 9.04 28.44 3.80
C ALA A 165 9.20 27.10 4.55
N ALA A 166 9.59 27.11 5.82
CA ALA A 166 9.61 25.89 6.64
C ALA A 166 8.19 25.29 6.76
N GLN A 167 8.09 23.96 6.64
CA GLN A 167 6.82 23.24 6.61
C GLN A 167 5.98 23.51 7.87
N LYS A 168 4.66 23.59 7.71
CA LYS A 168 3.68 23.79 8.80
C LYS A 168 2.53 22.82 8.64
N ILE A 169 2.02 22.31 9.77
CA ILE A 169 0.75 21.56 9.79
C ILE A 169 -0.40 22.57 9.84
N ALA A 170 -0.98 22.87 8.68
CA ALA A 170 -2.05 23.84 8.50
C ALA A 170 -3.39 23.34 9.05
N SER A 171 -3.65 22.04 8.91
CA SER A 171 -4.85 21.39 9.40
C SER A 171 -4.57 19.96 9.86
N VAL A 172 -5.43 19.48 10.76
CA VAL A 172 -5.48 18.08 11.17
C VAL A 172 -6.86 17.55 10.81
N GLU A 173 -6.90 16.41 10.14
CA GLU A 173 -8.14 15.71 9.81
C GLU A 173 -8.14 14.29 10.36
N TYR A 174 -9.34 13.81 10.64
CA TYR A 174 -9.60 12.51 11.24
C TYR A 174 -10.42 11.69 10.28
N VAL A 175 -9.90 10.54 9.88
CA VAL A 175 -10.51 9.65 8.91
C VAL A 175 -10.72 8.30 9.58
N ALA A 176 -11.99 7.87 9.64
CA ALA A 176 -12.30 6.53 10.10
C ALA A 176 -11.64 5.49 9.16
N GLY A 177 -10.94 4.54 9.76
CA GLY A 177 -10.36 3.40 9.08
C GLY A 177 -11.41 2.61 8.30
N GLN A 178 -10.99 2.01 7.19
CA GLN A 178 -11.86 1.23 6.30
C GLN A 178 -11.31 -0.19 6.15
N PRO A 179 -11.21 -0.98 7.24
CA PRO A 179 -10.57 -2.30 7.22
C PRO A 179 -11.18 -3.26 6.20
N THR A 180 -12.46 -3.09 5.87
CA THR A 180 -13.21 -3.94 4.94
C THR A 180 -13.32 -3.36 3.54
N ALA A 181 -12.63 -2.25 3.22
CA ALA A 181 -12.70 -1.68 1.88
C ALA A 181 -12.14 -2.68 0.85
N PRO A 182 -12.87 -2.95 -0.25
CA PRO A 182 -12.46 -3.93 -1.25
C PRO A 182 -11.31 -3.41 -2.10
N GLY A 183 -10.35 -4.29 -2.44
CA GLY A 183 -9.22 -3.91 -3.28
C GLY A 183 -9.54 -3.83 -4.77
N TRP A 184 -10.66 -4.39 -5.20
CA TRP A 184 -11.07 -4.33 -6.60
C TRP A 184 -12.59 -4.32 -6.77
N ARG A 185 -13.04 -3.86 -7.94
CA ARG A 185 -14.45 -3.81 -8.37
C ARG A 185 -14.61 -4.48 -9.73
N ASP A 186 -15.82 -4.97 -10.01
CA ASP A 186 -16.14 -5.67 -11.26
C ASP A 186 -15.75 -4.89 -12.53
N ALA A 187 -15.83 -3.56 -12.49
CA ALA A 187 -15.44 -2.68 -13.60
C ALA A 187 -13.95 -2.77 -13.97
N GLN A 188 -13.10 -3.34 -13.10
CA GLN A 188 -11.68 -3.54 -13.35
C GLN A 188 -11.37 -4.92 -13.95
N LEU A 189 -12.35 -5.82 -14.05
CA LEU A 189 -12.13 -7.14 -14.65
C LEU A 189 -12.08 -7.03 -16.17
N PRO A 190 -11.22 -7.81 -16.84
CA PRO A 190 -11.09 -7.74 -18.28
C PRO A 190 -12.33 -8.39 -18.95
N PRO A 191 -12.70 -7.97 -20.17
CA PRO A 191 -13.84 -8.53 -20.88
C PRO A 191 -13.75 -10.06 -21.00
N GLY A 192 -14.83 -10.75 -20.66
CA GLY A 192 -14.92 -12.20 -20.78
C GLY A 192 -14.21 -12.99 -19.67
N PHE A 193 -13.77 -12.34 -18.58
CA PHE A 193 -13.31 -13.04 -17.38
C PHE A 193 -14.44 -13.92 -16.80
N PRO A 194 -14.23 -15.23 -16.57
CA PRO A 194 -15.28 -16.13 -16.12
C PRO A 194 -15.85 -15.75 -14.74
N ALA A 195 -17.18 -15.66 -14.63
CA ALA A 195 -17.85 -15.36 -13.36
C ALA A 195 -17.56 -16.42 -12.28
N SER A 196 -17.38 -17.68 -12.68
CA SER A 196 -17.02 -18.80 -11.82
C SER A 196 -15.64 -18.66 -11.15
N LEU A 197 -14.75 -17.84 -11.72
CA LEU A 197 -13.41 -17.59 -11.17
C LEU A 197 -13.33 -16.32 -10.32
N LYS A 198 -14.38 -15.49 -10.28
CA LYS A 198 -14.42 -14.30 -9.41
C LYS A 198 -14.17 -14.62 -7.93
N PRO A 199 -14.66 -15.74 -7.35
CA PRO A 199 -14.34 -16.09 -5.97
C PRO A 199 -12.84 -16.34 -5.70
N LEU A 200 -12.05 -16.61 -6.73
CA LEU A 200 -10.59 -16.75 -6.62
C LEU A 200 -9.86 -15.41 -6.62
N LEU A 201 -10.56 -14.29 -6.86
CA LEU A 201 -10.01 -12.94 -6.76
C LEU A 201 -10.32 -12.39 -5.36
N VAL A 202 -9.39 -12.60 -4.42
CA VAL A 202 -9.56 -12.12 -3.04
C VAL A 202 -9.74 -10.60 -2.99
N GLN A 203 -10.61 -10.13 -2.08
CA GLN A 203 -10.80 -8.68 -1.87
C GLN A 203 -9.62 -8.04 -1.13
N THR A 204 -8.77 -8.86 -0.51
CA THR A 204 -7.52 -8.47 0.13
C THR A 204 -6.37 -8.34 -0.88
N GLY A 205 -6.65 -7.69 -2.02
CA GLY A 205 -5.66 -7.39 -3.05
C GLY A 205 -6.18 -6.34 -4.03
N GLU A 206 -5.31 -5.42 -4.46
CA GLU A 206 -5.64 -4.42 -5.48
C GLU A 206 -5.34 -4.91 -6.89
N VAL A 207 -6.13 -4.51 -7.89
CA VAL A 207 -5.81 -4.84 -9.30
C VAL A 207 -4.50 -4.18 -9.70
N ASN A 208 -3.51 -5.00 -10.03
CA ASN A 208 -2.25 -4.57 -10.59
C ASN A 208 -2.30 -4.53 -12.13
N SER A 209 -2.78 -5.62 -12.73
CA SER A 209 -2.93 -5.71 -14.19
C SER A 209 -4.04 -6.68 -14.58
N THR A 210 -4.60 -6.47 -15.77
CA THR A 210 -5.59 -7.39 -16.35
C THR A 210 -5.39 -7.50 -17.84
N ALA A 211 -5.69 -8.67 -18.40
CA ALA A 211 -5.58 -8.92 -19.82
C ALA A 211 -6.72 -9.84 -20.30
N SER A 212 -7.08 -9.69 -21.58
CA SER A 212 -8.02 -10.59 -22.27
C SER A 212 -7.71 -10.61 -23.75
N ALA A 213 -7.97 -11.75 -24.40
CA ALA A 213 -7.69 -11.99 -25.82
C ALA A 213 -6.23 -11.64 -26.21
N GLY A 214 -5.28 -11.99 -25.34
CA GLY A 214 -3.84 -11.76 -25.55
C GLY A 214 -3.40 -10.30 -25.45
N LYS A 215 -4.27 -9.39 -25.01
CA LYS A 215 -3.98 -7.95 -24.89
C LYS A 215 -4.19 -7.44 -23.47
N VAL A 216 -3.34 -6.50 -23.07
CA VAL A 216 -3.49 -5.78 -21.81
C VAL A 216 -4.75 -4.90 -21.84
N VAL A 217 -5.49 -4.89 -20.73
CA VAL A 217 -6.64 -4.01 -20.49
C VAL A 217 -6.29 -2.99 -19.40
N ILE A 218 -5.68 -3.43 -18.30
CA ILE A 218 -5.16 -2.59 -17.21
C ILE A 218 -3.67 -2.91 -17.04
N PRO A 219 -2.80 -1.89 -16.88
CA PRO A 219 -3.09 -0.46 -16.76
C PRO A 219 -3.41 0.24 -18.09
N LYS A 220 -4.15 1.36 -18.03
CA LYS A 220 -4.59 2.13 -19.22
C LYS A 220 -3.44 2.57 -20.13
N GLY A 221 -2.26 2.88 -19.57
CA GLY A 221 -1.07 3.25 -20.35
C GLY A 221 -0.50 2.12 -21.22
N LEU A 222 -0.86 0.87 -20.94
CA LEU A 222 -0.45 -0.31 -21.69
C LEU A 222 -1.62 -0.97 -22.44
N ALA A 223 -2.83 -0.42 -22.35
CA ALA A 223 -4.02 -1.01 -22.95
C ALA A 223 -3.84 -1.27 -24.45
N GLY A 224 -4.22 -2.47 -24.90
CA GLY A 224 -4.09 -2.92 -26.28
C GLY A 224 -2.73 -3.49 -26.67
N LYS A 225 -1.68 -3.30 -25.85
CA LYS A 225 -0.38 -3.95 -26.07
C LYS A 225 -0.47 -5.46 -25.83
N PRO A 226 0.43 -6.26 -26.45
CA PRO A 226 0.52 -7.69 -26.15
C PRO A 226 0.67 -7.95 -24.66
N MET A 227 -0.07 -8.92 -24.16
CA MET A 227 -0.01 -9.34 -22.75
C MET A 227 1.36 -9.87 -22.35
N TYR A 228 2.04 -10.56 -23.27
CA TYR A 228 3.35 -11.16 -23.07
C TYR A 228 4.33 -10.64 -24.11
N THR A 229 5.59 -10.49 -23.69
CA THR A 229 6.71 -10.11 -24.54
C THR A 229 7.07 -11.21 -25.54
N ASP A 230 7.79 -10.87 -26.61
CA ASP A 230 8.27 -11.86 -27.60
C ASP A 230 9.12 -12.96 -26.95
N ARG A 231 9.91 -12.60 -25.92
CA ARG A 231 10.70 -13.54 -25.14
C ARG A 231 9.83 -14.55 -24.39
N GLU A 232 8.71 -14.10 -23.83
CA GLU A 232 7.75 -14.97 -23.15
C GLU A 232 6.95 -15.80 -24.15
N ASN A 233 6.56 -15.24 -25.28
CA ASN A 233 5.93 -15.97 -26.38
C ASN A 233 6.80 -17.14 -26.85
N ALA A 234 8.12 -16.94 -26.97
CA ALA A 234 9.06 -18.00 -27.33
C ALA A 234 9.14 -19.13 -26.29
N ARG A 235 8.80 -18.86 -25.01
CA ARG A 235 8.82 -19.87 -23.93
C ARG A 235 7.62 -20.79 -23.91
N LEU A 236 6.51 -20.43 -24.56
CA LEU A 236 5.31 -21.27 -24.59
C LEU A 236 5.54 -22.64 -25.22
N LYS A 237 6.53 -22.80 -26.10
CA LYS A 237 6.82 -24.06 -26.82
C LYS A 237 5.56 -24.73 -27.41
N GLY A 238 4.62 -23.93 -27.93
CA GLY A 238 3.36 -24.39 -28.51
C GLY A 238 2.15 -24.44 -27.56
N ALA A 239 2.33 -24.16 -26.27
CA ALA A 239 1.22 -23.95 -25.34
C ALA A 239 0.42 -22.67 -25.70
N ARG A 240 -0.88 -22.67 -25.36
CA ARG A 240 -1.75 -21.52 -25.57
C ARG A 240 -1.73 -20.61 -24.35
N TRP A 241 -1.62 -19.29 -24.56
CA TRP A 241 -1.83 -18.30 -23.50
C TRP A 241 -3.24 -18.35 -22.90
N PRO A 242 -3.42 -17.85 -21.67
CA PRO A 242 -4.75 -17.64 -21.10
C PRO A 242 -5.64 -16.80 -22.03
N ASP A 243 -6.93 -17.11 -22.03
CA ASP A 243 -7.95 -16.28 -22.70
C ASP A 243 -8.20 -14.98 -21.91
N ALA A 244 -8.09 -15.03 -20.58
CA ALA A 244 -8.13 -13.87 -19.69
C ALA A 244 -7.26 -14.09 -18.45
N GLU A 245 -6.69 -13.01 -17.92
CA GLU A 245 -5.85 -13.00 -16.73
C GLU A 245 -6.10 -11.75 -15.89
N VAL A 246 -6.09 -11.92 -14.57
CA VAL A 246 -6.14 -10.85 -13.58
C VAL A 246 -5.00 -11.05 -12.59
N THR A 247 -4.16 -10.03 -12.43
CA THR A 247 -3.13 -9.99 -11.40
C THR A 247 -3.51 -9.00 -10.32
N LEU A 248 -3.64 -9.49 -9.09
CA LEU A 248 -3.80 -8.68 -7.88
C LEU A 248 -2.45 -8.51 -7.18
N ARG A 249 -2.30 -7.40 -6.46
CA ARG A 249 -1.22 -7.17 -5.51
C ARG A 249 -1.81 -7.15 -4.10
N SER A 250 -1.33 -8.04 -3.24
CA SER A 250 -1.72 -8.12 -1.84
C SER A 250 -0.54 -7.74 -0.94
N TYR A 251 -0.84 -7.06 0.17
CA TYR A 251 0.13 -6.74 1.21
C TYR A 251 0.06 -7.72 2.40
N ALA A 252 -0.81 -8.74 2.33
CA ALA A 252 -0.86 -9.83 3.29
C ALA A 252 0.42 -10.70 3.22
N ALA A 253 0.67 -11.47 4.27
CA ALA A 253 1.77 -12.42 4.26
C ALA A 253 1.53 -13.55 3.25
N PHE A 254 2.61 -14.07 2.65
CA PHE A 254 2.54 -15.15 1.68
C PHE A 254 1.88 -16.41 2.25
N ASP A 255 2.22 -16.79 3.48
CA ASP A 255 1.69 -18.00 4.11
C ASP A 255 0.19 -17.90 4.41
N ASP A 256 -0.30 -16.71 4.78
CA ASP A 256 -1.73 -16.47 5.01
C ASP A 256 -2.53 -16.58 3.70
N LEU A 257 -1.98 -16.04 2.61
CA LEU A 257 -2.58 -16.18 1.28
C LEU A 257 -2.54 -17.63 0.79
N LEU A 258 -1.42 -18.34 1.01
CA LEU A 258 -1.31 -19.76 0.68
C LEU A 258 -2.39 -20.58 1.41
N ALA A 259 -2.59 -20.34 2.70
CA ALA A 259 -3.65 -20.98 3.48
C ALA A 259 -5.05 -20.65 2.93
N THR A 260 -5.29 -19.37 2.61
CA THR A 260 -6.56 -18.92 2.00
C THR A 260 -6.84 -19.65 0.69
N TYR A 261 -5.85 -19.77 -0.19
CA TYR A 261 -6.03 -20.41 -1.49
C TYR A 261 -6.13 -21.93 -1.45
N ARG A 262 -5.60 -22.59 -0.42
CA ARG A 262 -5.87 -24.03 -0.19
C ARG A 262 -7.36 -24.31 0.03
N GLU A 263 -8.07 -23.38 0.66
CA GLU A 263 -9.53 -23.49 0.84
C GLU A 263 -10.30 -23.02 -0.40
N LEU A 264 -9.93 -21.86 -0.99
CA LEU A 264 -10.63 -21.31 -2.15
C LEU A 264 -10.50 -22.19 -3.41
N ALA A 265 -9.31 -22.76 -3.64
CA ALA A 265 -9.02 -23.63 -4.78
C ALA A 265 -9.04 -25.12 -4.37
N LYS A 266 -9.91 -25.49 -3.42
CA LYS A 266 -10.02 -26.88 -2.95
C LYS A 266 -10.26 -27.84 -4.12
N GLY A 267 -9.41 -28.84 -4.24
CA GLY A 267 -9.43 -29.82 -5.33
C GLY A 267 -8.56 -29.47 -6.54
N ALA A 268 -7.94 -28.29 -6.57
CA ALA A 268 -6.87 -27.97 -7.51
C ALA A 268 -5.57 -28.73 -7.15
N SER A 269 -4.75 -29.04 -8.15
CA SER A 269 -3.38 -29.50 -7.90
C SER A 269 -2.52 -28.32 -7.46
N LEU A 270 -1.61 -28.55 -6.50
CA LEU A 270 -0.67 -27.55 -6.02
C LEU A 270 0.74 -27.94 -6.47
N GLU A 271 1.39 -27.05 -7.20
CA GLU A 271 2.74 -27.21 -7.70
C GLU A 271 3.63 -26.09 -7.18
N ALA A 272 4.90 -26.41 -6.93
CA ALA A 272 5.92 -25.38 -6.70
C ALA A 272 6.13 -24.58 -7.99
N GLY A 273 6.25 -23.26 -7.87
CA GLY A 273 6.53 -22.38 -9.01
C GLY A 273 8.02 -22.32 -9.36
N ASP A 274 8.39 -21.32 -10.15
CA ASP A 274 9.76 -21.15 -10.66
C ASP A 274 10.76 -20.69 -9.57
N SER A 275 10.30 -20.40 -8.35
CA SER A 275 11.13 -19.95 -7.23
C SER A 275 10.61 -20.46 -5.88
N GLU A 276 11.47 -20.43 -4.85
CA GLU A 276 11.16 -20.94 -3.50
C GLU A 276 9.96 -20.25 -2.83
N ARG A 277 9.54 -19.07 -3.30
CA ARG A 277 8.36 -18.35 -2.80
C ARG A 277 7.33 -18.12 -3.89
N GLU A 278 7.11 -19.17 -4.65
CA GLU A 278 6.09 -19.20 -5.67
C GLU A 278 5.36 -20.53 -5.65
N VAL A 279 4.04 -20.48 -5.76
CA VAL A 279 3.19 -21.67 -5.90
C VAL A 279 2.14 -21.45 -6.98
N VAL A 280 1.70 -22.54 -7.60
CA VAL A 280 0.65 -22.53 -8.61
C VAL A 280 -0.41 -23.56 -8.25
N PHE A 281 -1.65 -23.10 -8.12
CA PHE A 281 -2.84 -23.94 -8.07
C PHE A 281 -3.39 -24.12 -9.47
N SER A 282 -3.59 -25.36 -9.92
CA SER A 282 -4.16 -25.67 -11.24
C SER A 282 -5.45 -26.46 -11.10
N GLY A 283 -6.53 -25.98 -11.73
CA GLY A 283 -7.84 -26.61 -11.62
C GLY A 283 -8.67 -26.46 -12.88
N THR A 284 -9.87 -27.02 -12.82
CA THR A 284 -10.90 -26.87 -13.85
C THR A 284 -12.22 -26.49 -13.20
N ASP A 285 -12.99 -25.68 -13.89
CA ASP A 285 -14.38 -25.40 -13.58
C ASP A 285 -15.28 -25.69 -14.79
N GLY A 286 -16.58 -25.42 -14.68
CA GLY A 286 -17.51 -25.58 -15.80
C GLY A 286 -17.18 -24.70 -17.02
N ALA A 287 -16.39 -23.64 -16.86
CA ALA A 287 -16.01 -22.70 -17.92
C ALA A 287 -14.70 -23.09 -18.63
N GLY A 288 -13.84 -23.89 -17.99
CA GLY A 288 -12.61 -24.41 -18.57
C GLY A 288 -11.53 -24.71 -17.53
N ARG A 289 -10.27 -24.47 -17.91
CA ARG A 289 -9.11 -24.63 -17.01
C ARG A 289 -8.73 -23.28 -16.42
N TYR A 290 -8.27 -23.28 -15.18
CA TYR A 290 -7.72 -22.09 -14.53
C TYR A 290 -6.42 -22.40 -13.79
N THR A 291 -5.67 -21.34 -13.51
CA THR A 291 -4.55 -21.36 -12.58
C THR A 291 -4.61 -20.17 -11.63
N VAL A 292 -4.16 -20.36 -10.40
CA VAL A 292 -3.85 -19.28 -9.46
C VAL A 292 -2.38 -19.36 -9.09
N ARG A 293 -1.60 -18.34 -9.45
CA ARG A 293 -0.17 -18.23 -9.09
C ARG A 293 0.00 -17.23 -7.96
N LEU A 294 0.62 -17.65 -6.86
CA LEU A 294 1.06 -16.77 -5.78
C LEU A 294 2.57 -16.58 -5.88
N ARG A 295 3.04 -15.34 -5.91
CA ARG A 295 4.47 -15.00 -5.98
C ARG A 295 4.83 -13.92 -4.97
N ASP A 296 5.68 -14.25 -4.00
CA ASP A 296 6.19 -13.27 -3.04
C ASP A 296 7.24 -12.36 -3.71
N ALA A 297 6.87 -11.10 -3.95
CA ALA A 297 7.77 -10.07 -4.44
C ALA A 297 8.39 -9.24 -3.29
N LYS A 298 8.42 -9.81 -2.08
CA LYS A 298 9.06 -9.32 -0.87
C LYS A 298 8.59 -7.90 -0.51
N GLU A 299 9.38 -6.91 -0.87
CA GLU A 299 9.17 -5.48 -0.57
C GLU A 299 7.84 -4.99 -1.14
N THR A 300 7.47 -5.48 -2.33
CA THR A 300 6.25 -5.04 -3.01
C THR A 300 5.01 -5.86 -2.63
N GLY A 301 5.13 -6.87 -1.77
CA GLY A 301 4.02 -7.74 -1.36
C GLY A 301 3.89 -8.98 -2.25
N VAL A 302 2.72 -9.61 -2.22
CA VAL A 302 2.45 -10.88 -2.92
C VAL A 302 1.59 -10.60 -4.14
N PHE A 303 2.05 -11.06 -5.31
CA PHE A 303 1.26 -11.04 -6.52
C PHE A 303 0.43 -12.32 -6.64
N ILE A 304 -0.83 -12.15 -7.00
CA ILE A 304 -1.81 -13.21 -7.18
C ILE A 304 -2.31 -13.13 -8.61
N THR A 305 -1.93 -14.09 -9.46
CA THR A 305 -2.33 -14.11 -10.86
C THR A 305 -3.34 -15.23 -11.10
N VAL A 306 -4.57 -14.86 -11.45
CA VAL A 306 -5.64 -15.80 -11.83
C VAL A 306 -5.78 -15.79 -13.34
N SER A 307 -5.45 -16.91 -13.97
CA SER A 307 -5.47 -17.08 -15.43
C SER A 307 -6.51 -18.12 -15.82
N SER A 308 -7.19 -17.90 -16.95
CA SER A 308 -8.29 -18.76 -17.41
C SER A 308 -8.14 -19.16 -18.87
N TRP A 309 -8.51 -20.40 -19.18
CA TRP A 309 -8.59 -20.96 -20.53
C TRP A 309 -9.99 -21.52 -20.73
N LYS A 310 -10.76 -20.92 -21.62
CA LYS A 310 -12.09 -21.39 -21.99
C LYS A 310 -12.04 -22.80 -22.57
N ARG A 311 -13.04 -23.61 -22.21
CA ARG A 311 -13.29 -24.89 -22.85
C ARG A 311 -13.58 -24.66 -24.33
N LYS A 312 -12.97 -25.46 -25.20
CA LYS A 312 -13.31 -25.51 -26.62
C LYS A 312 -14.52 -26.39 -26.84
#